data_AF-A0A453C2G2-F1
#
_entry.id   AF-A0A453C2G2-F1
#
_cell.length_a   1.000
_cell.length_b   1.000
_cell.length_c   1.000
_cell.angle_alpha   90.00
_cell.angle_beta   90.00
_cell.angle_gamma   90.00
#
_symmetry.space_group_name_H-M   'P 1'
#
loop_
_entity.id
_entity.type
_entity.pdbx_description
1 polymer ?
#
loop_
_entity_poly.entity_id
_entity_poly.type
_entity_poly.pdbx_seq_one_letter_code
_entity_poly.pdbx_strand_id
1 'polypeptide(L)'
;MTQEREPLLKQNGAAGNAAAGAKGSPAVLPSLARSVLKFLMWAVFLTWAAGIFFYPTAPVQTAFRKWADITSTEGLIAGLTGTVFLFFSGPILLIAALAYVYIFAFPGDHVQKKKLRSLSFRLWTFPVLVDGPLGVVSAVEFIGIVLFVVYIVFSMTYYVVDSVSFISKAHLPPTTRR
;
A
#
# COMPACT_ATOMS: atom_id res chain seq x y z
N MET A 1 -35.16 -64.38 -28.65
CA MET A 1 -35.05 -63.53 -29.87
C MET A 1 -34.65 -62.13 -29.41
N THR A 2 -33.81 -61.43 -30.19
CA THR A 2 -32.94 -60.25 -29.93
C THR A 2 -31.61 -60.61 -29.25
N GLN A 3 -30.55 -61.06 -29.94
CA GLN A 3 -29.73 -60.51 -31.04
C GLN A 3 -28.94 -59.24 -30.67
N GLU A 4 -27.67 -59.49 -30.30
CA GLU A 4 -26.40 -58.75 -30.48
C GLU A 4 -26.38 -57.22 -30.70
N ARG A 5 -25.36 -56.56 -30.11
CA ARG A 5 -24.15 -56.07 -30.80
C ARG A 5 -23.26 -55.28 -29.82
N GLU A 6 -22.07 -55.81 -29.51
CA GLU A 6 -20.91 -54.96 -29.21
C GLU A 6 -20.47 -54.22 -30.47
N PRO A 7 -19.85 -53.04 -30.33
CA PRO A 7 -18.79 -52.65 -31.26
C PRO A 7 -17.46 -52.48 -30.52
N LEU A 8 -16.52 -53.29 -30.97
CA LEU A 8 -15.09 -53.15 -30.78
C LEU A 8 -14.59 -51.87 -31.47
N LEU A 9 -13.86 -51.04 -30.74
CA LEU A 9 -12.88 -50.11 -31.33
C LEU A 9 -11.55 -50.23 -30.58
N LYS A 10 -10.78 -51.26 -30.96
CA LYS A 10 -9.33 -51.18 -31.02
C LYS A 10 -8.96 -50.78 -32.45
N GLN A 11 -8.34 -49.63 -32.62
CA GLN A 11 -7.38 -49.44 -33.71
C GLN A 11 -6.19 -48.60 -33.20
N ASN A 12 -5.11 -49.32 -32.91
CA ASN A 12 -3.74 -48.83 -32.91
C ASN A 12 -3.38 -48.28 -34.30
N GLY A 13 -2.51 -47.26 -34.37
CA GLY A 13 -1.68 -47.08 -35.55
C GLY A 13 -1.14 -45.67 -35.82
N ALA A 14 0.06 -45.42 -35.27
CA ALA A 14 1.19 -44.77 -35.95
C ALA A 14 1.05 -43.36 -36.56
N ALA A 15 1.70 -42.38 -35.92
CA ALA A 15 2.64 -41.39 -36.48
C ALA A 15 2.92 -40.36 -35.36
N GLY A 16 4.08 -40.34 -34.72
CA GLY A 16 5.28 -39.78 -35.32
C GLY A 16 5.34 -38.28 -35.03
N ASN A 17 5.92 -37.90 -33.89
CA ASN A 17 6.94 -36.84 -33.84
C ASN A 17 7.53 -36.71 -32.42
N ALA A 18 8.74 -37.23 -32.29
CA ALA A 18 9.70 -36.75 -31.32
C ALA A 18 10.18 -35.35 -31.76
N ALA A 19 10.02 -34.37 -30.86
CA ALA A 19 10.88 -33.19 -30.73
C ALA A 19 10.58 -32.63 -29.32
N ALA A 20 11.29 -33.04 -28.27
CA ALA A 20 12.57 -32.44 -27.90
C ALA A 20 12.55 -30.90 -28.02
N GLY A 21 12.27 -30.24 -26.88
CA GLY A 21 12.95 -28.99 -26.51
C GLY A 21 12.33 -27.67 -26.98
N ALA A 22 11.53 -27.06 -26.10
CA ALA A 22 11.65 -25.62 -25.84
C ALA A 22 11.18 -25.33 -24.40
N LYS A 23 12.16 -25.43 -23.50
CA LYS A 23 12.16 -24.99 -22.12
C LYS A 23 11.98 -23.46 -22.10
N GLY A 24 10.89 -22.97 -21.52
CA GLY A 24 10.66 -21.54 -21.34
C GLY A 24 9.39 -21.24 -20.55
N SER A 25 9.51 -21.13 -19.23
CA SER A 25 8.45 -20.88 -18.26
C SER A 25 7.47 -19.74 -18.64
N PRO A 26 6.18 -20.02 -18.92
CA PRO A 26 5.17 -18.97 -19.08
C PRO A 26 4.35 -18.72 -17.81
N ALA A 27 4.40 -19.59 -16.80
CA ALA A 27 3.60 -19.48 -15.57
C ALA A 27 4.28 -18.69 -14.43
N VAL A 28 5.61 -18.57 -14.45
CA VAL A 28 6.38 -17.91 -13.38
C VAL A 28 6.41 -16.39 -13.57
N LEU A 29 6.46 -15.91 -14.82
CA LEU A 29 6.42 -14.48 -15.14
C LEU A 29 5.14 -13.77 -14.67
N PRO A 30 3.92 -14.26 -14.93
CA PRO A 30 2.70 -13.58 -14.47
C PRO A 30 2.52 -13.67 -12.95
N SER A 31 3.04 -14.70 -12.28
CA SER A 31 2.95 -14.83 -10.82
C SER A 31 3.97 -13.94 -10.09
N LEU A 32 5.17 -13.77 -10.64
CA LEU A 32 6.15 -12.79 -10.17
C LEU A 32 5.67 -11.37 -10.39
N ALA A 33 5.19 -11.02 -11.59
CA ALA A 33 4.67 -9.68 -11.89
C ALA A 33 3.52 -9.27 -10.95
N ARG A 34 2.61 -10.20 -10.63
CA ARG A 34 1.54 -10.01 -9.63
C ARG A 34 2.11 -9.71 -8.25
N SER A 35 3.11 -10.46 -7.82
CA SER A 35 3.70 -10.33 -6.49
C SER A 35 4.44 -8.99 -6.37
N VAL A 36 5.27 -8.67 -7.37
CA VAL A 36 5.98 -7.39 -7.46
C VAL A 36 5.00 -6.22 -7.43
N LEU A 37 3.89 -6.28 -8.18
CA LEU A 37 2.91 -5.20 -8.20
C LEU A 37 2.21 -5.03 -6.83
N LYS A 38 1.88 -6.12 -6.13
CA LYS A 38 1.37 -6.06 -4.75
C LYS A 38 2.39 -5.44 -3.80
N PHE A 39 3.63 -5.91 -3.83
CA PHE A 39 4.69 -5.38 -2.97
C PHE A 39 4.96 -3.90 -3.26
N LEU A 40 4.93 -3.49 -4.54
CA LEU A 40 5.08 -2.10 -4.94
C LEU A 40 3.97 -1.23 -4.32
N MET A 41 2.70 -1.65 -4.43
CA MET A 41 1.58 -0.92 -3.81
C MET A 41 1.75 -0.79 -2.30
N TRP A 42 2.11 -1.89 -1.63
CA TRP A 42 2.36 -1.88 -0.19
C TRP A 42 3.55 -0.99 0.18
N ALA A 43 4.64 -1.04 -0.58
CA ALA A 43 5.82 -0.21 -0.34
C ALA A 43 5.51 1.27 -0.50
N VAL A 44 4.78 1.65 -1.56
CA VAL A 44 4.33 3.04 -1.77
C VAL A 44 3.44 3.48 -0.62
N PHE A 45 2.46 2.65 -0.23
CA PHE A 45 1.54 2.97 0.86
C PHE A 45 2.25 3.14 2.21
N LEU A 46 3.11 2.20 2.58
CA LEU A 46 3.83 2.22 3.85
C LEU A 46 4.83 3.38 3.90
N THR A 47 5.55 3.64 2.80
CA THR A 47 6.49 4.77 2.72
C THR A 47 5.75 6.10 2.87
N TRP A 48 4.62 6.26 2.17
CA TRP A 48 3.80 7.45 2.28
C TRP A 48 3.20 7.60 3.69
N ALA A 49 2.60 6.56 4.25
CA ALA A 49 2.00 6.58 5.58
C ALA A 49 3.05 6.87 6.68
N ALA A 50 4.24 6.28 6.59
CA ALA A 50 5.36 6.60 7.46
C ALA A 50 5.80 8.05 7.29
N GLY A 51 5.87 8.56 6.06
CA GLY A 51 6.14 9.97 5.78
C GLY A 51 5.14 10.91 6.45
N ILE A 52 3.85 10.58 6.42
CA ILE A 52 2.82 11.36 7.14
C ILE A 52 3.02 11.27 8.66
N PHE A 53 3.23 10.07 9.19
CA PHE A 53 3.40 9.86 10.63
C PHE A 53 4.64 10.57 11.19
N PHE A 54 5.73 10.59 10.44
CA PHE A 54 6.96 11.29 10.81
C PHE A 54 7.05 12.72 10.27
N TYR A 55 5.97 13.26 9.69
CA TYR A 55 5.94 14.63 9.16
C TYR A 55 6.43 15.70 10.14
N PRO A 56 6.12 15.66 11.45
CA PRO A 56 6.64 16.64 12.41
C PRO A 56 8.16 16.70 12.47
N THR A 57 8.87 15.62 12.08
CA THR A 57 10.32 15.53 12.22
C THR A 57 11.08 16.37 11.18
N ALA A 58 12.21 16.93 11.59
CA ALA A 58 13.08 17.75 10.74
C ALA A 58 13.47 17.12 9.39
N PRO A 59 13.88 15.84 9.29
CA PRO A 59 14.24 15.25 8.00
C PRO A 59 13.06 15.20 7.02
N VAL A 60 11.86 14.89 7.51
CA VAL A 60 10.66 14.80 6.67
C VAL A 60 10.19 16.18 6.25
N GLN A 61 10.20 17.17 7.15
CA GLN A 61 9.91 18.56 6.78
C GLN A 61 10.90 19.11 5.76
N THR A 62 12.18 18.77 5.88
CA THR A 62 13.21 19.19 4.91
C THR A 62 12.97 18.57 3.55
N ALA A 63 12.64 17.27 3.51
CA ALA A 63 12.27 16.60 2.27
C ALA A 63 11.01 17.22 1.63
N PHE A 64 9.99 17.53 2.44
CA PHE A 64 8.78 18.20 1.98
C PHE A 64 9.07 19.59 1.41
N ARG A 65 9.89 20.40 2.08
CA ARG A 65 10.26 21.74 1.59
C ARG A 65 11.00 21.67 0.27
N LYS A 66 11.99 20.78 0.14
CA LYS A 66 12.71 20.56 -1.13
C LYS A 66 11.75 20.13 -2.25
N TRP A 67 10.86 19.20 -1.96
CA TRP A 67 9.80 18.80 -2.89
C TRP A 67 8.91 19.99 -3.28
N ALA A 68 8.54 20.79 -2.28
CA ALA A 68 7.65 21.92 -2.47
C ALA A 68 8.28 23.01 -3.34
N ASP A 69 9.56 23.29 -3.13
CA ASP A 69 10.33 24.24 -3.91
C ASP A 69 10.43 23.79 -5.38
N ILE A 70 10.74 22.51 -5.65
CA ILE A 70 10.81 21.96 -7.01
C ILE A 70 9.45 22.06 -7.71
N THR A 71 8.39 21.56 -7.05
CA THR A 71 7.06 21.44 -7.68
C THR A 71 6.39 22.81 -7.87
N SER A 72 6.65 23.77 -6.98
CA SER A 72 6.11 25.12 -7.07
C SER A 72 6.86 25.98 -8.09
N THR A 73 8.16 25.75 -8.28
CA THR A 73 8.98 26.51 -9.24
C THR A 73 8.79 26.01 -10.66
N GLU A 74 8.59 24.70 -10.86
CA GLU A 74 8.45 24.09 -12.20
C GLU A 74 7.02 24.09 -12.76
N GLY A 75 6.10 24.84 -12.15
CA GLY A 75 4.86 25.23 -12.84
C GLY A 75 3.69 24.27 -12.69
N LEU A 76 3.52 23.60 -11.55
CA LEU A 76 2.20 23.06 -11.22
C LEU A 76 1.21 24.24 -11.19
N ILE A 77 0.23 24.24 -12.10
CA ILE A 77 -0.72 25.36 -12.32
C ILE A 77 -1.45 25.79 -11.02
N ALA A 78 -1.48 24.92 -10.02
CA ALA A 78 -2.10 25.13 -8.71
C ALA A 78 -1.14 25.61 -7.58
N GLY A 79 0.14 25.89 -7.87
CA GLY A 79 1.11 26.44 -6.92
C GLY A 79 1.34 25.60 -5.66
N LEU A 80 1.55 26.26 -4.52
CA LEU A 80 1.76 25.60 -3.22
C LEU A 80 0.59 24.69 -2.84
N THR A 81 -0.65 25.11 -3.12
CA THR A 81 -1.87 24.33 -2.83
C THR A 81 -1.87 23.00 -3.58
N GLY A 82 -1.55 23.03 -4.88
CA GLY A 82 -1.43 21.82 -5.69
C GLY A 82 -0.30 20.91 -5.20
N THR A 83 0.79 21.51 -4.74
CA THR A 83 1.97 20.78 -4.24
C THR A 83 1.69 20.06 -2.94
N VAL A 84 1.01 20.73 -2.00
CA VAL A 84 0.48 20.12 -0.77
C VAL A 84 -0.46 18.98 -1.13
N PHE A 85 -1.45 19.25 -1.99
CA PHE A 85 -2.41 18.24 -2.42
C PHE A 85 -1.72 16.99 -3.01
N LEU A 86 -0.73 17.18 -3.88
CA LEU A 86 -0.01 16.08 -4.52
C LEU A 86 0.90 15.32 -3.54
N PHE A 87 1.50 16.00 -2.58
CA PHE A 87 2.31 15.34 -1.55
C PHE A 87 1.46 14.42 -0.66
N PHE A 88 0.28 14.90 -0.24
CA PHE A 88 -0.61 14.13 0.64
C PHE A 88 -1.49 13.13 -0.13
N SER A 89 -1.88 13.41 -1.37
CA SER A 89 -2.85 12.58 -2.12
C SER A 89 -2.24 11.84 -3.30
N GLY A 90 -1.10 12.28 -3.83
CA GLY A 90 -0.44 11.71 -5.00
C GLY A 90 -0.13 10.21 -4.86
N PRO A 91 0.44 9.74 -3.73
CA PRO A 91 0.66 8.32 -3.52
C PRO A 91 -0.62 7.48 -3.50
N ILE A 92 -1.72 8.03 -2.97
CA ILE A 92 -3.04 7.37 -2.97
C ILE A 92 -3.54 7.24 -4.42
N LEU A 93 -3.45 8.32 -5.21
CA LEU A 93 -3.82 8.32 -6.62
C LEU A 93 -2.97 7.34 -7.43
N LEU A 94 -1.66 7.27 -7.17
CA LEU A 94 -0.74 6.33 -7.80
C LEU A 94 -1.14 4.88 -7.49
N ILE A 95 -1.42 4.57 -6.22
CA ILE A 95 -1.88 3.23 -5.82
C ILE A 95 -3.22 2.90 -6.49
N ALA A 96 -4.15 3.85 -6.58
CA ALA A 96 -5.43 3.64 -7.27
C ALA A 96 -5.23 3.31 -8.76
N ALA A 97 -4.35 4.04 -9.45
CA ALA A 97 -3.99 3.76 -10.83
C ALA A 97 -3.32 2.38 -10.99
N LEU A 98 -2.35 2.05 -10.12
CA LEU A 98 -1.72 0.73 -10.10
C LEU A 98 -2.74 -0.39 -9.82
N ALA A 99 -3.73 -0.14 -8.95
CA ALA A 99 -4.75 -1.11 -8.59
C ALA A 99 -5.67 -1.40 -9.77
N TYR A 100 -6.03 -0.37 -10.54
CA TYR A 100 -6.77 -0.53 -11.79
C TYR A 100 -5.99 -1.40 -12.80
N VAL A 101 -4.69 -1.12 -13.00
CA VAL A 101 -3.82 -1.93 -13.86
C VAL A 101 -3.74 -3.38 -13.37
N TYR A 102 -3.61 -3.59 -12.07
CA TYR A 102 -3.58 -4.93 -11.47
C TYR A 102 -4.87 -5.71 -11.75
N ILE A 103 -6.04 -5.08 -11.59
CA ILE A 103 -7.34 -5.72 -11.84
C ILE A 103 -7.48 -6.11 -13.31
N PHE A 104 -7.12 -5.20 -14.22
CA PHE A 104 -7.21 -5.42 -15.66
C PHE A 104 -6.25 -6.53 -16.13
N ALA A 105 -5.01 -6.54 -15.63
CA ALA A 105 -4.00 -7.52 -16.01
C ALA A 105 -4.23 -8.91 -15.39
N PHE A 106 -4.92 -9.01 -14.25
CA PHE A 106 -5.07 -10.25 -13.48
C PHE A 106 -6.52 -10.56 -13.04
N PRO A 107 -7.48 -10.70 -13.97
CA PRO A 107 -8.90 -10.85 -13.66
C PRO A 107 -9.25 -12.10 -12.83
N GLY A 108 -8.46 -13.17 -12.92
CA GLY A 108 -8.70 -14.44 -12.20
C GLY A 108 -8.45 -14.42 -10.69
N ASP A 109 -7.70 -13.44 -10.16
CA ASP A 109 -7.33 -13.38 -8.73
C ASP A 109 -8.48 -12.91 -7.83
N HIS A 110 -9.46 -12.17 -8.37
CA HIS A 110 -10.56 -11.58 -7.60
C HIS A 110 -11.69 -12.58 -7.31
N VAL A 111 -11.88 -13.55 -8.22
CA VAL A 111 -13.01 -14.49 -8.18
C VAL A 111 -12.76 -15.62 -7.17
N GLN A 112 -11.53 -16.16 -7.10
CA GLN A 112 -11.23 -17.27 -6.19
C GLN A 112 -11.16 -16.85 -4.71
N LYS A 113 -10.72 -15.63 -4.40
CA LYS A 113 -10.62 -15.14 -3.00
C LYS A 113 -11.98 -14.89 -2.35
N LYS A 114 -13.05 -14.71 -3.13
CA LYS A 114 -14.39 -14.43 -2.61
C LYS A 114 -14.98 -15.62 -1.82
N LYS A 115 -14.59 -16.85 -2.16
CA LYS A 115 -15.10 -18.08 -1.50
C LYS A 115 -14.43 -18.36 -0.15
N LEU A 116 -13.17 -17.95 0.04
CA LEU A 116 -12.42 -18.17 1.29
C LEU A 116 -12.65 -17.06 2.34
N ARG A 117 -12.93 -15.83 1.88
CA ARG A 117 -13.15 -14.66 2.75
C ARG A 117 -14.48 -14.72 3.54
N SER A 118 -15.42 -15.57 3.14
CA SER A 118 -16.69 -15.79 3.86
C SER A 118 -16.51 -16.54 5.18
N LEU A 119 -15.36 -17.18 5.41
CA LEU A 119 -15.12 -18.07 6.55
C LEU A 119 -13.99 -17.58 7.48
N SER A 120 -13.21 -16.60 7.05
CA SER A 120 -12.20 -15.96 7.91
C SER A 120 -12.90 -14.98 8.83
N PHE A 121 -12.98 -15.36 10.11
CA PHE A 121 -13.47 -14.56 11.21
C PHE A 121 -13.13 -13.07 11.06
N ARG A 122 -14.21 -12.29 11.17
CA ARG A 122 -14.30 -10.87 10.89
C ARG A 122 -13.68 -10.09 12.07
N LEU A 123 -12.36 -10.12 12.20
CA LEU A 123 -11.61 -9.22 13.10
C LEU A 123 -12.00 -7.74 12.88
N TRP A 124 -12.49 -7.42 11.68
CA TRP A 124 -13.12 -6.14 11.34
C TRP A 124 -14.32 -5.78 12.23
N THR A 125 -15.16 -6.75 12.61
CA THR A 125 -16.35 -6.50 13.43
C THR A 125 -16.22 -7.07 14.83
N PHE A 126 -15.01 -7.37 15.30
CA PHE A 126 -14.84 -7.78 16.69
C PHE A 126 -15.05 -6.53 17.55
N PRO A 127 -16.17 -6.45 18.28
CA PRO A 127 -16.48 -5.27 19.03
C PRO A 127 -15.60 -5.31 20.29
N VAL A 128 -14.67 -4.36 20.40
CA VAL A 128 -13.74 -4.29 21.56
C VAL A 128 -14.38 -3.50 22.70
N LEU A 129 -15.21 -2.50 22.37
CA LEU A 129 -16.08 -1.80 23.29
C LEU A 129 -17.53 -2.07 22.89
N VAL A 130 -18.21 -2.92 23.65
CA VAL A 130 -19.67 -3.07 23.60
C VAL A 130 -20.19 -2.51 24.93
N ASP A 131 -21.12 -1.56 24.85
CA ASP A 131 -21.81 -0.86 25.97
C ASP A 131 -21.10 0.35 26.63
N GLY A 132 -20.61 1.30 25.82
CA GLY A 132 -20.23 2.65 26.27
C GLY A 132 -20.91 3.76 25.44
N PRO A 133 -20.90 5.04 25.88
CA PRO A 133 -21.61 6.16 25.23
C PRO A 133 -21.22 6.46 23.77
N LEU A 134 -20.19 5.77 23.26
CA LEU A 134 -19.63 5.92 21.91
C LEU A 134 -20.13 4.85 20.92
N GLY A 135 -21.03 3.95 21.32
CA GLY A 135 -21.51 2.85 20.47
C GLY A 135 -20.47 1.74 20.27
N VAL A 136 -20.80 0.75 19.44
CA VAL A 136 -19.94 -0.41 19.17
C VAL A 136 -18.69 0.04 18.42
N VAL A 137 -17.55 0.14 19.11
CA VAL A 137 -16.25 0.45 18.48
C VAL A 137 -15.54 -0.86 18.14
N SER A 138 -15.24 -1.06 16.86
CA SER A 138 -14.43 -2.16 16.36
C SER A 138 -12.99 -2.07 16.89
N ALA A 139 -12.32 -3.23 17.05
CA ALA A 139 -10.89 -3.30 17.36
C ALA A 139 -10.01 -2.37 16.49
N VAL A 140 -10.32 -2.30 15.19
CA VAL A 140 -9.57 -1.48 14.24
C VAL A 140 -9.78 0.01 14.49
N GLU A 141 -11.01 0.40 14.82
CA GLU A 141 -11.35 1.80 15.14
C GLU A 141 -10.67 2.21 16.43
N PHE A 142 -10.65 1.34 17.44
CA PHE A 142 -9.95 1.59 18.69
C PHE A 142 -8.43 1.77 18.47
N ILE A 143 -7.80 0.89 17.69
CA ILE A 143 -6.38 1.04 17.32
C ILE A 143 -6.15 2.36 16.57
N GLY A 144 -7.03 2.73 15.65
CA GLY A 144 -6.97 3.99 14.92
C GLY A 144 -7.01 5.20 15.85
N ILE A 145 -7.94 5.21 16.82
CA ILE A 145 -8.06 6.27 17.83
C ILE A 145 -6.79 6.35 18.69
N VAL A 146 -6.29 5.22 19.19
CA VAL A 146 -5.07 5.19 20.00
C VAL A 146 -3.88 5.72 19.21
N LEU A 147 -3.67 5.26 17.97
CA LEU A 147 -2.60 5.73 17.09
C LEU A 147 -2.73 7.24 16.80
N PHE A 148 -3.96 7.73 16.62
CA PHE A 148 -4.22 9.16 16.40
C PHE A 148 -3.86 10.01 17.61
N VAL A 149 -4.25 9.59 18.83
CA VAL A 149 -3.88 10.27 20.07
C VAL A 149 -2.36 10.26 20.26
N VAL A 150 -1.72 9.11 20.08
CA VAL A 150 -0.25 8.98 20.15
C VAL A 150 0.42 9.92 19.15
N TYR A 151 -0.09 9.99 17.92
CA TYR A 151 0.43 10.89 16.89
C TYR A 151 0.31 12.37 17.29
N ILE A 152 -0.83 12.80 17.86
CA ILE A 152 -1.00 14.18 18.34
C ILE A 152 0.01 14.50 19.44
N VAL A 153 0.14 13.64 20.44
CA VAL A 153 1.07 13.83 21.58
C VAL A 153 2.51 13.87 21.08
N PHE A 154 2.88 12.93 20.20
CA PHE A 154 4.20 12.89 19.57
C PHE A 154 4.50 14.17 18.81
N SER A 155 3.58 14.61 17.96
CA SER A 155 3.70 15.83 17.16
C SER A 155 3.86 17.07 18.04
N MET A 156 2.98 17.25 19.03
CA MET A 156 3.07 18.35 20.00
C MET A 156 4.40 18.36 20.73
N THR A 157 4.83 17.21 21.26
CA THR A 157 6.10 17.10 21.98
C THR A 157 7.27 17.48 21.08
N TYR A 158 7.29 16.99 19.84
CA TYR A 158 8.35 17.31 18.89
C TYR A 158 8.42 18.82 18.62
N TYR A 159 7.29 19.46 18.30
CA TYR A 159 7.26 20.90 18.02
C TYR A 159 7.63 21.75 19.24
N VAL A 160 7.21 21.37 20.45
CA VAL A 160 7.56 22.08 21.69
C VAL A 160 9.07 21.98 21.95
N VAL A 161 9.64 20.78 21.86
CA VAL A 161 11.09 20.56 22.06
C VAL A 161 11.91 21.32 21.02
N ASP A 162 11.51 21.27 19.75
CA ASP A 162 12.18 21.99 18.67
C ASP A 162 12.15 23.51 18.93
N SER A 163 10.99 24.06 19.30
CA SER A 163 10.81 25.49 19.60
C SER A 163 11.66 25.97 20.78
N VAL A 164 11.69 25.21 21.88
CA VAL A 164 12.51 25.55 23.06
C VAL A 164 14.00 25.48 22.71
N SER A 165 14.41 24.48 21.93
CA SER A 165 15.80 24.33 21.49
C SER A 165 16.25 25.49 20.60
N PHE A 166 15.36 25.99 19.76
CA PHE A 166 15.61 27.14 18.90
C PHE A 166 15.84 28.42 19.73
N ILE A 167 14.98 28.68 20.72
CA ILE A 167 15.10 29.85 21.61
C ILE A 167 16.39 29.76 22.43
N SER A 168 16.73 28.58 22.96
CA SER A 168 17.96 28.38 23.72
C SER A 168 19.21 28.67 22.88
N LYS A 169 19.25 28.20 21.63
CA LYS A 169 20.37 28.50 20.70
C LYS A 169 20.45 29.97 20.33
N ALA A 170 19.31 30.65 20.18
CA ALA A 170 19.28 32.09 19.88
C ALA A 170 19.74 32.95 21.06
N HIS A 171 19.59 32.47 22.30
CA HIS A 171 19.98 33.19 23.51
C HIS A 171 21.47 33.02 23.89
N LEU A 172 22.15 32.00 23.37
CA LEU A 172 23.58 31.82 23.60
C LEU A 172 24.38 32.77 22.68
N PRO A 173 25.27 33.62 23.22
CA PRO A 173 26.16 34.41 22.37
C PRO A 173 27.03 33.48 21.52
N PRO A 174 27.33 33.83 20.26
CA PRO A 174 28.17 33.01 19.40
C PRO A 174 29.51 32.83 20.11
N THR A 175 29.75 31.63 20.64
CA THR A 175 31.02 31.32 21.29
C THR A 175 32.06 31.25 20.20
N THR A 176 32.86 32.31 20.09
CA THR A 176 34.01 32.44 19.21
C THR A 176 35.01 31.35 19.55
N ARG A 177 34.96 30.20 18.87
CA ARG A 177 36.06 29.24 18.87
C ARG A 177 37.11 29.74 17.87
N ARG A 178 38.23 30.21 18.42
CA ARG A 178 39.52 30.30 17.71
C ARG A 178 40.02 28.92 17.34
#